data_AF-A0A1F2URY7-F1
#
_entry.id   AF-A0A1F2URY7-F1
#
_cell.length_a   1.000
_cell.length_b   1.000
_cell.length_c   1.000
_cell.angle_alpha   90.00
_cell.angle_beta   90.00
_cell.angle_gamma   90.00
#
_symmetry.space_group_name_H-M   'P 1'
#
loop_
_entity.id
_entity.type
_entity.pdbx_description
1 polymer ?
#
loop_
_entity_poly.entity_id
_entity_poly.type
_entity_poly.pdbx_seq_one_letter_code
_entity_poly.pdbx_strand_id
1 'polypeptide(L)'
;MELGEVDGAQLVLLPGPFQLERCVPMHHYGSGSALMTMGVERVSFPQGAFLLIQHSLDPTSLDDEQVQASIRNSEVVALLDLEFGGLVVEKLFEGAVNRPGHVVFAPEGPVLLTARPSVTTEHLKSALSTGVAALGSLSTQDRQRLRLMSRWYRRARETLNQVDQFLFLYVAIEVFPASGTSDVPRAVRDFLAQHVFRDVDPSNVKERLMLGRITGLRANIVHDGTSSIAANEQKEFSEKLERLEAVTRECMGLLAGRSYSGSLDKWVRP
;
A
#
# COMPACT_ATOMS: atom_id res chain seq x y z
N MET A 1 11.97 7.16 -18.09
CA MET A 1 12.02 5.87 -18.81
C MET A 1 10.71 5.15 -18.56
N GLU A 2 10.05 4.65 -19.60
CA GLU A 2 8.73 4.02 -19.48
C GLU A 2 8.83 2.55 -19.07
N LEU A 3 8.20 2.22 -17.94
CA LEU A 3 8.06 0.85 -17.48
C LEU A 3 6.96 0.13 -18.27
N GLY A 4 5.81 0.75 -18.49
CA GLY A 4 4.72 0.20 -19.29
C GLY A 4 3.36 0.78 -18.90
N GLU A 5 2.29 0.07 -19.25
CA GLU A 5 0.92 0.39 -18.84
C GLU A 5 0.34 -0.76 -17.98
N VAL A 6 -0.45 -0.42 -16.97
CA VAL A 6 -1.04 -1.33 -16.00
C VAL A 6 -2.47 -0.88 -15.65
N ASP A 7 -3.50 -1.57 -16.14
CA ASP A 7 -4.92 -1.26 -15.83
C ASP A 7 -5.32 0.20 -16.16
N GLY A 8 -4.77 0.77 -17.25
CA GLY A 8 -4.90 2.19 -17.63
C GLY A 8 -3.89 3.14 -16.97
N ALA A 9 -2.98 2.63 -16.13
CA ALA A 9 -1.93 3.41 -15.47
C ALA A 9 -0.60 3.33 -16.24
N GLN A 10 -0.14 4.44 -16.82
CA GLN A 10 1.20 4.56 -17.39
C GLN A 10 2.23 4.70 -16.27
N LEU A 11 3.24 3.83 -16.27
CA LEU A 11 4.30 3.75 -15.26
C LEU A 11 5.63 4.28 -15.83
N VAL A 12 6.22 5.29 -15.18
CA VAL A 12 7.43 5.96 -15.65
C VAL A 12 8.43 6.16 -14.51
N LEU A 13 9.68 5.70 -14.69
CA LEU A 13 10.77 6.10 -13.80
C LEU A 13 11.38 7.43 -14.25
N LEU A 14 11.52 8.35 -13.30
CA LEU A 14 12.17 9.65 -13.47
C LEU A 14 13.42 9.73 -12.58
N PRO A 15 14.61 10.01 -13.13
CA PRO A 15 15.75 10.43 -12.32
C PRO A 15 15.51 11.87 -11.84
N GLY A 16 15.70 12.12 -10.55
CA GLY A 16 15.73 13.47 -9.99
C GLY A 16 17.13 14.10 -10.05
N PRO A 17 17.26 15.42 -9.85
CA PRO A 17 16.16 16.35 -9.54
C PRO A 17 15.32 16.73 -10.78
N PHE A 18 14.04 17.02 -10.56
CA PHE A 18 13.14 17.60 -11.56
C PHE A 18 12.13 18.54 -10.90
N GLN A 19 11.32 19.23 -11.70
CA GLN A 19 10.20 20.05 -11.23
C GLN A 19 8.91 19.60 -11.91
N LEU A 20 7.79 19.72 -11.21
CA LEU A 20 6.44 19.58 -11.76
C LEU A 20 5.63 20.82 -11.43
N GLU A 21 4.81 21.25 -12.39
CA GLU A 21 3.79 22.28 -12.19
C GLU A 21 2.46 21.58 -11.87
N ARG A 22 1.88 21.89 -10.71
CA ARG A 22 0.54 21.39 -10.31
C ARG A 22 -0.44 22.55 -10.17
N CYS A 23 -1.71 22.32 -10.49
CA CYS A 23 -2.75 23.29 -10.19
C CYS A 23 -3.17 23.17 -8.72
N VAL A 24 -3.38 24.31 -8.06
CA VAL A 24 -3.84 24.38 -6.67
C VAL A 24 -5.01 25.36 -6.51
N PRO A 25 -6.00 25.07 -5.65
CA PRO A 25 -7.05 26.02 -5.32
C PRO A 25 -6.47 27.17 -4.48
N MET A 26 -6.45 28.37 -5.04
CA MET A 26 -6.11 29.59 -4.32
C MET A 26 -7.40 30.24 -3.79
N HIS A 27 -7.51 30.33 -2.47
CA HIS A 27 -8.61 31.02 -1.79
C HIS A 27 -8.33 32.52 -1.69
N HIS A 28 -9.11 33.34 -2.41
CA HIS A 28 -9.11 34.79 -2.25
C HIS A 28 -10.10 35.17 -1.13
N TYR A 29 -9.54 35.57 0.01
CA TYR A 29 -10.30 36.13 1.12
C TYR A 29 -10.55 37.63 0.90
N GLY A 30 -11.63 37.94 0.17
CA GLY A 30 -12.10 39.29 -0.07
C GLY A 30 -13.20 39.73 0.90
N SER A 31 -13.46 41.04 1.00
CA SER A 31 -14.54 41.59 1.81
C SER A 31 -15.92 41.25 1.21
N GLY A 32 -16.50 40.14 1.67
CA GLY A 32 -17.88 39.73 1.33
C GLY A 32 -18.01 38.63 0.28
N SER A 33 -16.92 38.07 -0.26
CA SER A 33 -16.98 36.85 -1.09
C SER A 33 -15.71 36.01 -0.95
N ALA A 34 -15.90 34.69 -0.94
CA ALA A 34 -14.82 33.72 -1.07
C ALA A 34 -14.76 33.25 -2.53
N LEU A 35 -13.76 33.73 -3.26
CA LEU A 35 -13.51 33.31 -4.64
C LEU A 35 -12.35 32.30 -4.67
N MET A 36 -12.56 31.16 -5.31
CA MET A 36 -11.50 30.18 -5.56
C MET A 36 -11.01 30.34 -7.00
N THR A 37 -9.70 30.52 -7.18
CA THR A 37 -9.05 30.51 -8.51
C THR A 37 -8.05 29.37 -8.62
N MET A 38 -7.74 28.92 -9.83
CA MET A 38 -6.63 28.00 -10.06
C MET A 38 -5.30 28.73 -10.08
N GLY A 39 -4.45 28.46 -9.07
CA GLY A 39 -3.03 28.80 -9.10
C GLY A 39 -2.19 27.69 -9.73
N VAL A 40 -0.93 28.00 -10.02
CA VAL A 40 0.08 27.01 -10.41
C VAL A 40 1.20 27.03 -9.38
N GLU A 41 1.48 25.88 -8.79
CA GLU A 41 2.57 25.67 -7.84
C GLU A 41 3.68 24.83 -8.48
N ARG A 42 4.94 25.20 -8.26
CA ARG A 42 6.11 24.44 -8.70
C ARG A 42 6.65 23.57 -7.56
N VAL A 43 6.40 22.27 -7.64
CA VAL A 43 7.00 21.28 -6.73
C VAL A 43 8.36 20.88 -7.27
N SER A 44 9.41 20.96 -6.44
CA SER A 44 10.77 20.57 -6.79
C SER A 44 11.14 19.25 -6.11
N PHE A 45 11.67 18.31 -6.88
CA PHE A 45 12.01 16.96 -6.43
C PHE A 45 13.52 16.84 -6.25
N PRO A 46 14.01 16.25 -5.14
CA PRO A 46 15.44 16.14 -4.86
C PRO A 46 16.15 15.14 -5.81
N GLN A 47 17.47 15.05 -5.69
CA GLN A 47 18.25 13.98 -6.33
C GLN A 47 17.73 12.61 -5.86
N GLY A 48 17.39 11.71 -6.79
CA GLY A 48 16.83 10.41 -6.45
C GLY A 48 16.31 9.65 -7.67
N ALA A 49 15.54 8.59 -7.43
CA ALA A 49 14.74 7.90 -8.44
C ALA A 49 13.28 7.94 -8.00
N PHE A 50 12.37 8.20 -8.94
CA PHE A 50 10.95 8.41 -8.66
C PHE A 50 10.11 7.57 -9.61
N LEU A 51 9.03 6.97 -9.11
CA LEU A 51 7.99 6.38 -9.95
C LEU A 51 6.85 7.37 -10.08
N LEU A 52 6.58 7.77 -11.31
CA LEU A 52 5.36 8.46 -11.69
C LEU A 52 4.36 7.41 -12.18
N ILE A 53 3.18 7.39 -11.55
CA ILE A 53 2.01 6.63 -11.99
C ILE A 53 1.02 7.64 -12.57
N GLN A 54 0.66 7.50 -13.85
CA GLN A 54 -0.26 8.40 -14.53
C GLN A 54 -1.51 7.65 -15.00
N HIS A 55 -2.69 8.19 -14.72
CA HIS A 55 -3.96 7.70 -15.26
C HIS A 55 -4.55 8.75 -16.20
N SER A 56 -5.14 8.30 -17.30
CA SER A 56 -6.03 9.14 -18.11
C SER A 56 -7.44 9.08 -17.51
N LEU A 57 -7.95 10.21 -17.03
CA LEU A 57 -9.29 10.31 -16.43
C LEU A 57 -10.27 10.91 -17.43
N ASP A 58 -11.52 10.43 -17.42
CA ASP A 58 -12.60 11.05 -18.20
C ASP A 58 -13.05 12.36 -17.52
N PRO A 59 -13.05 13.52 -18.21
CA PRO A 59 -13.46 14.80 -17.64
C PRO A 59 -14.96 14.88 -17.29
N THR A 60 -15.78 13.92 -17.72
CA THR A 60 -17.23 13.87 -17.45
C THR A 60 -17.60 13.08 -16.19
N SER A 61 -16.70 12.22 -15.68
CA SER A 61 -16.90 11.37 -14.49
C SER A 61 -15.73 11.45 -13.50
N LEU A 62 -15.14 12.65 -13.36
CA LEU A 62 -13.89 12.90 -12.63
C LEU A 62 -13.84 12.36 -11.20
N ASP A 63 -14.94 12.39 -10.44
CA ASP A 63 -14.94 11.97 -9.04
C ASP A 63 -14.79 10.44 -8.91
N ASP A 64 -15.55 9.68 -9.70
CA ASP A 64 -15.44 8.22 -9.75
C ASP A 64 -14.10 7.77 -10.33
N GLU A 65 -13.63 8.41 -11.42
CA GLU A 65 -12.33 8.07 -12.01
C GLU A 65 -11.16 8.42 -11.09
N GLN A 66 -11.22 9.49 -10.29
CA GLN A 66 -10.23 9.76 -9.23
C GLN A 66 -10.20 8.65 -8.17
N VAL A 67 -11.37 8.18 -7.73
CA VAL A 67 -11.47 7.07 -6.77
C VAL A 67 -10.91 5.77 -7.36
N GLN A 68 -11.22 5.46 -8.62
CA GLN A 68 -10.66 4.28 -9.30
C GLN A 68 -9.14 4.41 -9.51
N ALA A 69 -8.63 5.59 -9.89
CA ALA A 69 -7.21 5.84 -10.06
C ALA A 69 -6.43 5.68 -8.74
N SER A 70 -6.96 6.17 -7.61
CA SER A 70 -6.35 5.98 -6.29
C SER A 70 -6.34 4.51 -5.83
N ILE A 71 -7.39 3.75 -6.16
CA ILE A 71 -7.44 2.29 -5.93
C ILE A 71 -6.39 1.57 -6.79
N ARG A 72 -6.27 1.92 -8.08
CA ARG A 72 -5.26 1.37 -9.00
C ARG A 72 -3.82 1.77 -8.59
N ASN A 73 -3.60 3.00 -8.11
CA ASN A 73 -2.34 3.45 -7.51
C ASN A 73 -1.94 2.55 -6.34
N SER A 74 -2.89 2.27 -5.43
CA SER A 74 -2.67 1.35 -4.30
C SER A 74 -2.32 -0.06 -4.78
N GLU A 75 -3.04 -0.59 -5.77
CA GLU A 75 -2.82 -1.91 -6.38
C GLU A 75 -1.39 -2.03 -6.97
N VAL A 76 -0.94 -1.05 -7.77
CA VAL A 76 0.40 -1.01 -8.37
C VAL A 76 1.51 -0.87 -7.31
N VAL A 77 1.36 0.06 -6.37
CA VAL A 77 2.37 0.32 -5.34
C VAL A 77 2.56 -0.91 -4.44
N ALA A 78 1.48 -1.58 -4.05
CA ALA A 78 1.58 -2.76 -3.21
C ALA A 78 2.20 -3.95 -3.95
N LEU A 79 1.96 -4.13 -5.27
CA LEU A 79 2.69 -5.12 -6.06
C LEU A 79 4.21 -4.88 -6.07
N LEU A 80 4.64 -3.61 -6.14
CA LEU A 80 6.05 -3.25 -6.09
C LEU A 80 6.67 -3.50 -4.71
N ASP A 81 5.97 -3.18 -3.62
CA ASP A 81 6.46 -3.47 -2.27
C ASP A 81 6.37 -4.96 -1.90
N LEU A 82 5.52 -5.75 -2.56
CA LEU A 82 5.49 -7.22 -2.48
C LEU A 82 6.69 -7.89 -3.18
N GLU A 83 7.24 -7.26 -4.23
CA GLU A 83 8.45 -7.74 -4.92
C GLU A 83 9.73 -7.24 -4.25
N PHE A 84 9.84 -5.91 -4.16
CA PHE A 84 11.09 -5.24 -3.84
C PHE A 84 11.17 -4.80 -2.37
N GLY A 85 10.13 -5.07 -1.57
CA GLY A 85 10.18 -5.08 -0.11
C GLY A 85 10.52 -3.74 0.53
N GLY A 86 9.73 -2.69 0.27
CA GLY A 86 10.04 -1.31 0.67
C GLY A 86 10.87 -0.59 -0.39
N LEU A 87 10.36 -0.57 -1.61
CA LEU A 87 10.87 0.26 -2.71
C LEU A 87 10.14 1.61 -2.73
N VAL A 88 8.84 1.60 -2.41
CA VAL A 88 7.96 2.79 -2.38
C VAL A 88 7.97 3.37 -0.96
N VAL A 89 9.14 3.84 -0.51
CA VAL A 89 9.42 4.13 0.91
C VAL A 89 8.55 5.24 1.52
N GLU A 90 8.17 6.25 0.75
CA GLU A 90 7.49 7.46 1.23
C GLU A 90 6.43 7.91 0.20
N LYS A 91 5.82 9.07 0.42
CA LYS A 91 4.96 9.79 -0.51
C LYS A 91 5.64 11.20 -0.87
N LEU A 92 6.10 11.43 -2.15
CA LEU A 92 6.44 12.74 -2.84
C LEU A 92 5.64 13.30 -4.11
N PHE A 93 4.95 12.59 -5.04
CA PHE A 93 3.85 13.15 -5.91
C PHE A 93 2.67 12.22 -6.35
N GLU A 94 1.43 12.69 -6.17
CA GLU A 94 0.10 12.14 -6.50
C GLU A 94 -0.85 13.34 -6.61
N GLY A 95 -1.86 13.23 -7.47
CA GLY A 95 -2.86 14.26 -7.71
C GLY A 95 -2.78 14.85 -9.12
N ALA A 96 -3.46 15.98 -9.31
CA ALA A 96 -3.63 16.62 -10.59
C ALA A 96 -2.34 17.23 -11.19
N VAL A 97 -2.11 16.98 -12.47
CA VAL A 97 -1.14 17.72 -13.30
C VAL A 97 -1.87 18.20 -14.56
N ASN A 98 -1.92 19.52 -14.74
CA ASN A 98 -2.61 20.13 -15.89
C ASN A 98 -1.74 20.00 -17.14
N ARG A 99 -2.10 19.08 -18.03
CA ARG A 99 -1.61 19.04 -19.42
C ARG A 99 -2.69 19.68 -20.31
N PRO A 100 -2.33 20.43 -21.37
CA PRO A 100 -3.32 21.05 -22.26
C PRO A 100 -4.43 20.08 -22.69
N GLY A 101 -5.68 20.49 -22.46
CA GLY A 101 -6.88 19.68 -22.72
C GLY A 101 -7.38 18.83 -21.55
N HIS A 102 -6.69 18.77 -20.40
CA HIS A 102 -7.05 17.89 -19.27
C HIS A 102 -7.09 18.66 -17.94
N VAL A 103 -8.23 18.61 -17.24
CA VAL A 103 -8.46 19.29 -15.96
C VAL A 103 -8.70 18.27 -14.86
N VAL A 104 -7.97 18.38 -13.74
CA VAL A 104 -8.13 17.54 -12.53
C VAL A 104 -7.81 18.41 -11.29
N PHE A 105 -8.31 18.02 -10.11
CA PHE A 105 -7.95 18.56 -8.78
C PHE A 105 -7.45 17.41 -7.87
N ALA A 106 -6.86 17.69 -6.70
CA ALA A 106 -6.51 16.64 -5.73
C ALA A 106 -6.42 17.14 -4.27
N PRO A 107 -6.96 16.40 -3.27
CA PRO A 107 -6.82 16.72 -1.85
C PRO A 107 -5.71 15.93 -1.14
N GLU A 108 -5.49 14.66 -1.50
CA GLU A 108 -4.38 13.85 -1.01
C GLU A 108 -3.22 13.96 -2.01
N GLY A 109 -2.06 14.36 -1.51
CA GLY A 109 -0.82 14.22 -2.24
C GLY A 109 -0.18 12.85 -1.96
N PRO A 110 1.13 12.77 -1.85
CA PRO A 110 1.93 12.78 -3.07
C PRO A 110 2.88 11.52 -3.13
N VAL A 111 3.14 10.56 -4.08
CA VAL A 111 4.04 9.30 -3.99
C VAL A 111 5.61 9.36 -4.19
N LEU A 112 6.49 8.63 -3.43
CA LEU A 112 7.99 8.57 -3.53
C LEU A 112 8.59 7.13 -3.69
N LEU A 113 9.74 6.98 -4.38
CA LEU A 113 10.60 5.78 -4.32
C LEU A 113 11.97 6.04 -3.64
N THR A 114 12.62 4.97 -3.15
CA THR A 114 14.05 4.97 -2.82
C THR A 114 14.81 4.02 -3.76
N ALA A 115 15.88 4.52 -4.39
CA ALA A 115 16.74 3.72 -5.25
C ALA A 115 17.53 2.68 -4.43
N ARG A 116 17.41 1.40 -4.78
CA ARG A 116 18.26 0.33 -4.23
C ARG A 116 19.43 0.05 -5.19
N PRO A 117 20.67 -0.10 -4.71
CA PRO A 117 21.87 -0.21 -5.56
C PRO A 117 21.99 -1.53 -6.36
N SER A 118 20.97 -2.39 -6.34
CA SER A 118 20.98 -3.74 -6.90
C SER A 118 19.81 -4.07 -7.84
N VAL A 119 18.87 -3.13 -8.08
CA VAL A 119 17.69 -3.39 -8.92
C VAL A 119 17.75 -2.52 -10.17
N THR A 120 17.85 -3.15 -11.35
CA THR A 120 17.86 -2.44 -12.64
C THR A 120 16.44 -2.10 -13.10
N THR A 121 16.30 -1.15 -14.03
CA THR A 121 14.99 -0.75 -14.58
C THR A 121 14.29 -1.91 -15.30
N GLU A 122 15.06 -2.77 -15.95
CA GLU A 122 14.59 -3.97 -16.64
C GLU A 122 14.01 -4.99 -15.66
N HIS A 123 14.61 -5.11 -14.47
CA HIS A 123 14.08 -5.95 -13.39
C HIS A 123 12.79 -5.35 -12.81
N LEU A 124 12.75 -4.03 -12.54
CA LEU A 124 11.52 -3.34 -12.12
C LEU A 124 10.38 -3.53 -13.13
N LYS A 125 10.67 -3.39 -14.43
CA LYS A 125 9.73 -3.59 -15.54
C LYS A 125 9.24 -5.04 -15.61
N SER A 126 10.15 -6.01 -15.56
CA SER A 126 9.82 -7.45 -15.62
C SER A 126 8.92 -7.88 -14.46
N ALA A 127 9.23 -7.46 -13.23
CA ALA A 127 8.43 -7.74 -12.05
C ALA A 127 7.03 -7.12 -12.11
N LEU A 128 6.93 -5.85 -12.54
CA LEU A 128 5.65 -5.18 -12.76
C LEU A 128 4.80 -5.94 -13.78
N SER A 129 5.35 -6.25 -14.96
CA SER A 129 4.64 -7.01 -15.99
C SER A 129 4.20 -8.39 -15.48
N THR A 130 5.02 -9.06 -14.67
CA THR A 130 4.71 -10.38 -14.09
C THR A 130 3.60 -10.30 -13.04
N GLY A 131 3.69 -9.37 -12.08
CA GLY A 131 2.67 -9.18 -11.05
C GLY A 131 1.33 -8.73 -11.63
N VAL A 132 1.34 -7.92 -12.69
CA VAL A 132 0.13 -7.45 -13.38
C VAL A 132 -0.49 -8.52 -14.25
N ALA A 133 0.31 -9.38 -14.90
CA ALA A 133 -0.21 -10.59 -15.53
C ALA A 133 -0.89 -11.53 -14.51
N ALA A 134 -0.35 -11.62 -13.29
CA ALA A 134 -0.98 -12.36 -12.20
C ALA A 134 -2.29 -11.72 -11.71
N LEU A 135 -2.42 -10.39 -11.65
CA LEU A 135 -3.72 -9.73 -11.38
C LEU A 135 -4.80 -10.14 -12.38
N GLY A 136 -4.42 -10.34 -13.65
CA GLY A 136 -5.31 -10.74 -14.73
C GLY A 136 -5.86 -12.17 -14.63
N SER A 137 -5.28 -13.03 -13.78
CA SER A 137 -5.78 -14.40 -13.54
C SER A 137 -6.62 -14.54 -12.26
N LEU A 138 -6.72 -13.49 -11.44
CA LEU A 138 -7.51 -13.50 -10.21
C LEU A 138 -9.02 -13.46 -10.51
N SER A 139 -9.81 -14.08 -9.62
CA SER A 139 -11.27 -13.90 -9.64
C SER A 139 -11.63 -12.43 -9.37
N THR A 140 -12.79 -11.98 -9.84
CA THR A 140 -13.27 -10.61 -9.56
C THR A 140 -13.36 -10.33 -8.07
N GLN A 141 -13.75 -11.32 -7.25
CA GLN A 141 -13.81 -11.19 -5.79
C GLN A 141 -12.42 -11.07 -5.18
N ASP A 142 -11.46 -11.86 -5.65
CA ASP A 142 -10.09 -11.88 -5.09
C ASP A 142 -9.27 -10.68 -5.53
N ARG A 143 -9.49 -10.16 -6.75
CA ARG A 143 -8.96 -8.86 -7.17
C ARG A 143 -9.58 -7.69 -6.39
N GLN A 144 -10.87 -7.74 -6.06
CA GLN A 144 -11.50 -6.76 -5.16
C GLN A 144 -10.94 -6.82 -3.74
N ARG A 145 -10.75 -8.02 -3.17
CA ARG A 145 -10.05 -8.24 -1.89
C ARG A 145 -8.64 -7.65 -1.95
N LEU A 146 -7.87 -7.98 -2.98
CA LEU A 146 -6.49 -7.54 -3.13
C LEU A 146 -6.41 -6.00 -3.23
N ARG A 147 -7.24 -5.36 -4.05
CA ARG A 147 -7.36 -3.89 -4.13
C ARG A 147 -7.64 -3.24 -2.77
N LEU A 148 -8.55 -3.82 -1.99
CA LEU A 148 -8.89 -3.31 -0.66
C LEU A 148 -7.77 -3.56 0.36
N MET A 149 -7.10 -4.72 0.32
CA MET A 149 -5.86 -4.98 1.08
C MET A 149 -4.78 -3.96 0.73
N SER A 150 -4.54 -3.71 -0.57
CA SER A 150 -3.54 -2.75 -1.05
C SER A 150 -3.75 -1.37 -0.46
N ARG A 151 -5.00 -0.88 -0.42
CA ARG A 151 -5.34 0.42 0.15
C ARG A 151 -5.02 0.51 1.64
N TRP A 152 -5.31 -0.53 2.42
CA TRP A 152 -5.02 -0.55 3.86
C TRP A 152 -3.54 -0.78 4.16
N TYR A 153 -2.90 -1.75 3.48
CA TYR A 153 -1.46 -1.97 3.55
C TYR A 153 -0.70 -0.68 3.21
N ARG A 154 -1.11 0.03 2.15
CA ARG A 154 -0.44 1.26 1.73
C ARG A 154 -0.62 2.39 2.74
N ARG A 155 -1.81 2.59 3.30
CA ARG A 155 -2.03 3.52 4.43
C ARG A 155 -1.18 3.19 5.66
N ALA A 156 -0.92 1.91 5.93
CA ALA A 156 0.02 1.50 6.97
C ALA A 156 1.47 1.93 6.68
N ARG A 157 1.90 1.90 5.40
CA ARG A 157 3.23 2.37 4.99
C ARG A 157 3.40 3.90 5.03
N GLU A 158 2.30 4.65 5.06
CA GLU A 158 2.28 6.11 4.94
C GLU A 158 2.11 6.83 6.28
N THR A 159 1.49 6.19 7.27
CA THR A 159 1.35 6.79 8.62
C THR A 159 2.64 6.68 9.44
N LEU A 160 2.96 7.76 10.14
CA LEU A 160 4.05 7.80 11.12
C LEU A 160 3.62 7.28 12.50
N ASN A 161 2.31 7.11 12.74
CA ASN A 161 1.80 6.55 13.98
C ASN A 161 1.78 5.01 13.90
N GLN A 162 2.54 4.36 14.77
CA GLN A 162 2.65 2.91 14.82
C GLN A 162 1.34 2.20 15.22
N VAL A 163 0.43 2.88 15.94
CA VAL A 163 -0.90 2.36 16.26
C VAL A 163 -1.77 2.33 15.00
N ASP A 164 -1.77 3.41 14.22
CA ASP A 164 -2.47 3.46 12.93
C ASP A 164 -1.89 2.43 11.95
N GLN A 165 -0.55 2.30 11.88
CA GLN A 165 0.12 1.28 11.08
C GLN A 165 -0.35 -0.14 11.46
N PHE A 166 -0.40 -0.43 12.76
CA PHE A 166 -0.88 -1.72 13.27
C PHE A 166 -2.36 -1.96 12.93
N LEU A 167 -3.23 -0.97 13.13
CA LEU A 167 -4.66 -1.07 12.81
C LEU A 167 -4.89 -1.26 11.30
N PHE A 168 -4.22 -0.50 10.44
CA PHE A 168 -4.36 -0.63 8.99
C PHE A 168 -3.83 -1.98 8.47
N LEU A 169 -2.72 -2.50 9.01
CA LEU A 169 -2.26 -3.86 8.68
C LEU A 169 -3.23 -4.95 9.18
N TYR A 170 -3.90 -4.72 10.32
CA TYR A 170 -4.90 -5.65 10.85
C TYR A 170 -6.16 -5.66 9.98
N VAL A 171 -6.65 -4.50 9.54
CA VAL A 171 -7.80 -4.42 8.62
C VAL A 171 -7.48 -5.11 7.28
N ALA A 172 -6.24 -5.07 6.81
CA ALA A 172 -5.84 -5.82 5.62
C ALA A 172 -6.02 -7.35 5.80
N ILE A 173 -5.68 -7.94 6.96
CA ILE A 173 -5.92 -9.38 7.21
C ILE A 173 -7.38 -9.73 7.53
N GLU A 174 -8.18 -8.76 8.00
CA GLU A 174 -9.66 -8.88 8.09
C GLU A 174 -10.30 -8.99 6.70
N VAL A 175 -9.79 -8.25 5.70
CA VAL A 175 -10.25 -8.34 4.31
C VAL A 175 -9.93 -9.70 3.69
N PHE A 176 -8.69 -10.17 3.84
CA PHE A 176 -8.25 -11.51 3.47
C PHE A 176 -6.96 -11.89 4.25
N PRO A 177 -6.85 -13.10 4.83
CA PRO A 177 -7.69 -14.26 4.59
C PRO A 177 -8.93 -14.38 5.49
N ALA A 178 -9.15 -13.50 6.48
CA ALA A 178 -10.29 -13.60 7.41
C ALA A 178 -11.66 -13.14 6.85
N SER A 179 -11.81 -13.19 5.53
CA SER A 179 -13.00 -12.74 4.80
C SER A 179 -14.26 -13.48 5.29
N GLY A 180 -15.13 -12.79 6.02
CA GLY A 180 -16.39 -13.33 6.53
C GLY A 180 -16.33 -14.02 7.90
N THR A 181 -15.26 -13.84 8.69
CA THR A 181 -15.16 -14.38 10.06
C THR A 181 -14.54 -13.38 11.04
N SER A 182 -14.93 -13.46 12.32
CA SER A 182 -14.31 -12.71 13.42
C SER A 182 -13.11 -13.43 14.05
N ASP A 183 -12.92 -14.74 13.78
CA ASP A 183 -11.74 -15.50 14.24
C ASP A 183 -10.57 -15.31 13.25
N VAL A 184 -10.07 -14.07 13.20
CA VAL A 184 -8.91 -13.67 12.38
C VAL A 184 -7.67 -14.54 12.68
N PRO A 185 -7.30 -14.87 13.95
CA PRO A 185 -6.20 -15.78 14.24
C PRO A 185 -6.32 -17.13 13.56
N ARG A 186 -7.53 -17.69 13.52
CA ARG A 186 -7.76 -19.00 12.89
C ARG A 186 -7.73 -18.91 11.37
N ALA A 187 -8.37 -17.91 10.76
CA ALA A 187 -8.37 -17.79 9.31
C ALA A 187 -6.96 -17.57 8.74
N VAL A 188 -6.17 -16.72 9.38
CA VAL A 188 -4.76 -16.49 9.01
C VAL A 188 -3.91 -17.75 9.23
N ARG A 189 -4.10 -18.44 10.36
CA ARG A 189 -3.45 -19.73 10.65
C ARG A 189 -3.75 -20.78 9.58
N ASP A 190 -5.04 -21.03 9.32
CA ASP A 190 -5.51 -22.09 8.44
C ASP A 190 -5.06 -21.82 7.00
N PHE A 191 -5.12 -20.56 6.56
CA PHE A 191 -4.59 -20.13 5.27
C PHE A 191 -3.06 -20.36 5.14
N LEU A 192 -2.26 -19.90 6.10
CA LEU A 192 -0.79 -20.06 6.04
C LEU A 192 -0.35 -21.52 6.18
N ALA A 193 -1.03 -22.33 7.00
CA ALA A 193 -0.77 -23.78 7.07
C ALA A 193 -1.07 -24.48 5.74
N GLN A 194 -2.19 -24.14 5.08
CA GLN A 194 -2.57 -24.74 3.80
C GLN A 194 -1.64 -24.34 2.63
N HIS A 195 -1.09 -23.12 2.63
CA HIS A 195 -0.35 -22.58 1.49
C HIS A 195 1.18 -22.57 1.67
N VAL A 196 1.68 -22.50 2.90
CA VAL A 196 3.11 -22.29 3.22
C VAL A 196 3.69 -23.36 4.15
N PHE A 197 2.95 -23.70 5.21
CA PHE A 197 3.45 -24.48 6.35
C PHE A 197 2.75 -25.85 6.46
N ARG A 198 2.65 -26.58 5.34
CA ARG A 198 1.98 -27.88 5.26
C ARG A 198 2.63 -28.99 6.11
N ASP A 199 3.88 -28.76 6.47
CA ASP A 199 4.78 -29.54 7.33
C ASP A 199 4.68 -29.20 8.82
N VAL A 200 4.00 -28.11 9.19
CA VAL A 200 3.95 -27.58 10.56
C VAL A 200 2.52 -27.68 11.10
N ASP A 201 2.36 -28.12 12.35
CA ASP A 201 1.04 -28.11 12.99
C ASP A 201 0.46 -26.67 13.01
N PRO A 202 -0.81 -26.46 12.61
CA PRO A 202 -1.41 -25.13 12.58
C PRO A 202 -1.34 -24.39 13.92
N SER A 203 -1.40 -25.08 15.06
CA SER A 203 -1.29 -24.46 16.39
C SER A 203 0.09 -23.84 16.60
N ASN A 204 1.15 -24.54 16.19
CA ASN A 204 2.52 -23.99 16.19
C ASN A 204 2.64 -22.76 15.28
N VAL A 205 1.98 -22.73 14.12
CA VAL A 205 1.94 -21.54 13.24
C VAL A 205 1.26 -20.37 13.95
N LYS A 206 0.11 -20.59 14.60
CA LYS A 206 -0.64 -19.56 15.35
C LYS A 206 0.17 -18.99 16.53
N GLU A 207 0.89 -19.85 17.23
CA GLU A 207 1.68 -19.47 18.41
C GLU A 207 2.97 -18.74 18.02
N ARG A 208 3.76 -19.28 17.09
CA ARG A 208 5.03 -18.68 16.63
C ARG A 208 4.84 -17.32 15.96
N LEU A 209 3.73 -17.16 15.22
CA LEU A 209 3.31 -15.88 14.64
C LEU A 209 2.52 -14.98 15.61
N MET A 210 2.31 -15.40 16.86
CA MET A 210 1.63 -14.64 17.93
C MET A 210 0.22 -14.13 17.56
N LEU A 211 -0.48 -14.76 16.61
CA LEU A 211 -1.72 -14.22 16.01
C LEU A 211 -2.82 -13.91 17.03
N GLY A 212 -2.94 -14.73 18.08
CA GLY A 212 -3.85 -14.48 19.19
C GLY A 212 -3.47 -13.26 20.05
N ARG A 213 -2.17 -13.00 20.26
CA ARG A 213 -1.68 -11.81 20.99
C ARG A 213 -1.79 -10.54 20.15
N ILE A 214 -1.62 -10.64 18.83
CA ILE A 214 -1.89 -9.55 17.87
C ILE A 214 -3.38 -9.17 17.92
N THR A 215 -4.28 -10.16 17.92
CA THR A 215 -5.73 -9.93 18.03
C THR A 215 -6.13 -9.36 19.39
N GLY A 216 -5.53 -9.83 20.48
CA GLY A 216 -5.71 -9.23 21.81
C GLY A 216 -5.27 -7.77 21.84
N LEU A 217 -4.08 -7.45 21.31
CA LEU A 217 -3.60 -6.07 21.22
C LEU A 217 -4.54 -5.17 20.39
N ARG A 218 -5.06 -5.67 19.25
CA ARG A 218 -6.09 -4.95 18.45
C ARG A 218 -7.35 -4.68 19.26
N ALA A 219 -7.82 -5.65 20.06
CA ALA A 219 -8.98 -5.45 20.93
C ALA A 219 -8.71 -4.35 21.97
N ASN A 220 -7.59 -4.41 22.69
CA ASN A 220 -7.21 -3.39 23.67
C ASN A 220 -7.14 -1.99 23.04
N ILE A 221 -6.40 -1.81 21.94
CA ILE A 221 -6.27 -0.50 21.26
C ILE A 221 -7.65 0.12 20.94
N VAL A 222 -8.58 -0.70 20.43
CA VAL A 222 -9.92 -0.24 20.01
C VAL A 222 -10.87 -0.02 21.19
N HIS A 223 -10.77 -0.81 22.26
CA HIS A 223 -11.65 -0.68 23.43
C HIS A 223 -11.17 0.37 24.43
N ASP A 224 -9.85 0.50 24.62
CA ASP A 224 -9.20 1.43 25.54
C ASP A 224 -8.95 2.80 24.91
N GLY A 225 -9.18 2.95 23.60
CA GLY A 225 -8.99 4.21 22.86
C GLY A 225 -7.53 4.64 22.70
N THR A 226 -6.61 3.68 22.67
CA THR A 226 -5.16 3.93 22.65
C THR A 226 -4.72 4.58 21.34
N SER A 227 -4.05 5.74 21.42
CA SER A 227 -3.50 6.45 20.25
C SER A 227 -1.97 6.53 20.22
N SER A 228 -1.30 6.07 21.28
CA SER A 228 0.16 6.02 21.43
C SER A 228 0.58 4.88 22.36
N ILE A 229 1.80 4.38 22.21
CA ILE A 229 2.34 3.23 22.97
C ILE A 229 3.26 3.70 24.09
N ALA A 230 3.16 3.08 25.26
CA ALA A 230 4.01 3.40 26.40
C ALA A 230 5.45 2.92 26.18
N ALA A 231 6.44 3.70 26.63
CA ALA A 231 7.86 3.42 26.38
C ALA A 231 8.36 2.06 26.90
N ASN A 232 7.73 1.52 27.97
CA ASN A 232 7.98 0.18 28.51
C ASN A 232 7.38 -0.95 27.66
N GLU A 233 6.36 -0.66 26.85
CA GLU A 233 5.66 -1.63 25.99
C GLU A 233 6.19 -1.61 24.55
N GLN A 234 6.83 -0.50 24.15
CA GLN A 234 7.34 -0.22 22.82
C GLN A 234 8.05 -1.42 22.14
N LYS A 235 8.87 -2.17 22.89
CA LYS A 235 9.56 -3.37 22.36
C LYS A 235 8.57 -4.47 21.98
N GLU A 236 7.65 -4.83 22.88
CA GLU A 236 6.69 -5.91 22.66
C GLU A 236 5.57 -5.50 21.68
N PHE A 237 5.32 -4.20 21.52
CA PHE A 237 4.50 -3.67 20.44
C PHE A 237 5.21 -3.85 19.09
N SER A 238 6.45 -3.37 18.98
CA SER A 238 7.25 -3.46 17.74
C SER A 238 7.40 -4.92 17.26
N GLU A 239 7.60 -5.87 18.18
CA GLU A 239 7.71 -7.31 17.87
C GLU A 239 6.40 -7.93 17.32
N LYS A 240 5.24 -7.38 17.69
CA LYS A 240 3.94 -7.79 17.15
C LYS A 240 3.65 -7.10 15.83
N LEU A 241 4.00 -5.81 15.70
CA LEU A 241 3.87 -5.04 14.48
C LEU A 241 4.71 -5.65 13.33
N GLU A 242 5.97 -6.03 13.61
CA GLU A 242 6.85 -6.67 12.62
C GLU A 242 6.27 -8.01 12.11
N ARG A 243 5.75 -8.85 13.02
CA ARG A 243 5.05 -10.09 12.64
C ARG A 243 3.79 -9.82 11.84
N LEU A 244 2.98 -8.84 12.26
CA LEU A 244 1.75 -8.47 11.55
C LEU A 244 2.08 -7.96 10.14
N GLU A 245 3.08 -7.10 9.97
CA GLU A 245 3.50 -6.62 8.64
C GLU A 245 3.94 -7.77 7.73
N ALA A 246 4.77 -8.69 8.23
CA ALA A 246 5.21 -9.85 7.46
C ALA A 246 4.05 -10.80 7.12
N VAL A 247 3.14 -11.06 8.07
CA VAL A 247 1.94 -11.89 7.87
C VAL A 247 1.00 -11.28 6.83
N THR A 248 0.72 -9.98 6.93
CA THR A 248 -0.08 -9.25 5.94
C THR A 248 0.58 -9.31 4.56
N ARG A 249 1.90 -9.12 4.48
CA ARG A 249 2.65 -9.20 3.23
C ARG A 249 2.60 -10.59 2.58
N GLU A 250 2.83 -11.67 3.32
CA GLU A 250 2.74 -13.02 2.74
C GLU A 250 1.29 -13.37 2.34
N CYS A 251 0.29 -13.04 3.17
CA CYS A 251 -1.12 -13.29 2.82
C CYS A 251 -1.52 -12.56 1.54
N MET A 252 -1.09 -11.30 1.41
CA MET A 252 -1.34 -10.47 0.23
C MET A 252 -0.55 -10.94 -1.00
N GLY A 253 0.69 -11.41 -0.82
CA GLY A 253 1.50 -11.97 -1.90
C GLY A 253 0.89 -13.25 -2.46
N LEU A 254 0.46 -14.17 -1.59
CA LEU A 254 -0.24 -15.39 -1.97
C LEU A 254 -1.58 -15.10 -2.66
N LEU A 255 -2.33 -14.09 -2.20
CA LEU A 255 -3.54 -13.60 -2.89
C LEU A 255 -3.24 -13.03 -4.28
N ALA A 256 -2.10 -12.37 -4.46
CA ALA A 256 -1.60 -11.89 -5.75
C ALA A 256 -0.93 -12.99 -6.60
N GLY A 257 -1.11 -14.27 -6.27
CA GLY A 257 -0.57 -15.40 -7.02
C GLY A 257 0.95 -15.59 -6.92
N ARG A 258 1.62 -14.90 -5.99
CA ARG A 258 3.08 -14.97 -5.79
C ARG A 258 3.46 -16.19 -4.95
N SER A 259 4.66 -16.72 -5.19
CA SER A 259 5.29 -17.68 -4.28
C SER A 259 5.57 -17.06 -2.91
N TYR A 260 5.51 -17.87 -1.86
CA TYR A 260 5.95 -17.52 -0.51
C TYR A 260 7.40 -17.02 -0.50
N SER A 261 7.67 -15.92 0.23
CA SER A 261 8.98 -15.25 0.19
C SER A 261 10.02 -15.81 1.19
N GLY A 262 9.62 -16.71 2.08
CA GLY A 262 10.44 -17.14 3.23
C GLY A 262 10.38 -16.20 4.44
N SER A 263 9.72 -15.03 4.35
CA SER A 263 9.88 -13.99 5.38
C SER A 263 9.28 -14.30 6.76
N LEU A 264 8.47 -15.37 6.86
CA LEU A 264 7.92 -15.88 8.13
C LEU A 264 8.75 -17.02 8.73
N ASP A 265 9.71 -17.60 7.99
CA ASP A 265 10.47 -18.78 8.44
C ASP A 265 11.29 -18.48 9.70
N LYS A 266 11.83 -17.26 9.85
CA LYS A 266 12.57 -16.82 11.05
C LYS A 266 11.78 -16.90 12.38
N TRP A 267 10.46 -17.06 12.31
CA TRP A 267 9.60 -17.33 13.47
C TRP A 267 9.04 -18.76 13.44
N VAL A 268 8.64 -19.27 12.28
CA VAL A 268 7.92 -20.56 12.16
C VAL A 268 8.87 -21.77 12.00
N ARG A 269 10.00 -21.61 11.30
CA ARG A 269 11.08 -22.59 11.09
C ARG A 269 12.48 -22.01 11.47
N PRO A 270 12.71 -21.61 12.73
CA PRO A 270 14.02 -21.15 13.22
C PRO A 270 15.01 -22.30 13.44
#